data_AF-A0A3L7PUP5-F1
#
_entry.id   AF-A0A3L7PUP5-F1
#
_cell.length_a   1.000
_cell.length_b   1.000
_cell.length_c   1.000
_cell.angle_alpha   90.00
_cell.angle_beta   90.00
_cell.angle_gamma   90.00
#
_symmetry.space_group_name_H-M   'P 1'
#
loop_
_entity.id
_entity.type
_entity.pdbx_description
1 polymer ?
#
loop_
_entity_poly.entity_id
_entity_poly.type
_entity_poly.pdbx_seq_one_letter_code
_entity_poly.pdbx_strand_id
1 'polypeptide(L)' 'YSASPIVVGDQILTVSETGRVTTFTAGEKFGKIASLDLKERSLASPAVANGWLYIRTEKGLRAWKLPS' A
#
# COMPACT_ATOMS: atom_id res chain seq x y z
N TYR A 1 4.44 -6.52 10.17
CA TYR A 1 3.64 -5.48 9.49
C TYR A 1 3.16 -4.56 10.60
N SER A 2 3.58 -3.30 10.61
CA SER A 2 3.09 -2.31 11.60
C SER A 2 2.09 -1.31 11.03
N ALA A 3 2.11 -1.08 9.71
CA ALA A 3 1.18 -0.16 9.08
C ALA A 3 -0.21 -0.77 8.95
N SER A 4 -1.24 0.04 9.12
CA SER A 4 -2.63 -0.39 8.96
C SER A 4 -2.92 -0.72 7.49
N PRO A 5 -3.54 -1.89 7.20
CA PRO A 5 -4.04 -2.18 5.86
C PRO A 5 -5.13 -1.16 5.47
N ILE A 6 -5.22 -0.82 4.19
CA ILE A 6 -6.33 -0.03 3.63
C ILE A 6 -7.02 -0.79 2.50
N VAL A 7 -8.29 -0.46 2.23
CA VAL A 7 -9.03 -0.94 1.07
C VAL A 7 -8.98 0.13 -0.03
N VAL A 8 -8.70 -0.28 -1.26
CA VAL A 8 -8.70 0.56 -2.47
C VAL A 8 -9.43 -0.21 -3.57
N GLY A 9 -10.68 0.17 -3.86
CA GLY A 9 -11.55 -0.61 -4.76
C GLY A 9 -11.82 -1.99 -4.19
N ASP A 10 -11.53 -3.03 -4.97
CA ASP A 10 -11.65 -4.45 -4.62
C ASP A 10 -10.33 -5.06 -4.09
N GLN A 11 -9.38 -4.21 -3.68
CA GLN A 11 -8.06 -4.64 -3.23
C GLN A 11 -7.75 -4.15 -1.81
N ILE A 12 -7.03 -4.98 -1.05
CA ILE A 12 -6.43 -4.60 0.24
C ILE A 12 -4.95 -4.31 -0.01
N LEU A 13 -4.48 -3.14 0.44
CA LEU A 13 -3.08 -2.73 0.34
C LEU A 13 -2.45 -2.65 1.73
N THR A 14 -1.26 -3.23 1.87
CA THR A 14 -0.48 -3.21 3.11
C THR A 14 0.95 -2.78 2.86
N VAL A 15 1.60 -2.20 3.88
CA VAL A 15 3.01 -1.83 3.84
C VAL A 15 3.72 -2.43 5.06
N SER A 16 4.82 -3.16 4.85
CA SER A 16 5.67 -3.63 5.95
C SER A 16 6.60 -2.52 6.43
N GLU A 17 7.16 -2.68 7.64
CA GLU A 17 8.18 -1.79 8.21
C GLU A 17 9.41 -1.63 7.31
N THR A 18 9.75 -2.69 6.59
CA THR A 18 10.86 -2.74 5.63
C THR A 18 10.52 -2.14 4.26
N GLY A 19 9.30 -1.63 4.06
CA GLY A 19 8.89 -1.01 2.80
C GLY A 19 8.34 -1.96 1.74
N ARG A 20 7.96 -3.19 2.12
CA ARG A 20 7.26 -4.10 1.20
C ARG A 20 5.80 -3.67 1.10
N VAL A 21 5.39 -3.19 -0.07
CA VAL A 21 3.98 -2.99 -0.41
C VAL A 21 3.43 -4.31 -0.93
N THR A 22 2.30 -4.76 -0.41
CA THR A 22 1.61 -5.97 -0.89
C THR A 22 0.15 -5.68 -1.10
N THR A 23 -0.39 -6.16 -2.23
CA THR A 23 -1.82 -6.06 -2.54
C THR A 23 -2.48 -7.44 -2.54
N PHE A 24 -3.70 -7.51 -2.05
CA PHE A 24 -4.53 -8.70 -1.98
C PHE A 24 -5.93 -8.41 -2.51
N THR A 25 -6.66 -9.43 -2.90
CA THR A 25 -8.10 -9.36 -3.17
C THR A 25 -8.86 -9.03 -1.88
N ALA A 26 -9.78 -8.07 -1.94
CA ALA A 26 -10.71 -7.75 -0.86
C ALA A 26 -11.94 -8.67 -0.94
N GLY A 27 -11.78 -9.95 -0.60
CA GLY A 27 -12.84 -10.94 -0.63
C GLY A 27 -12.63 -12.08 0.38
N GLU A 28 -13.56 -13.02 0.43
CA GLU A 28 -13.55 -14.12 1.40
C GLU A 28 -12.36 -15.07 1.23
N LYS A 29 -11.84 -15.18 0.02
CA LYS A 29 -10.67 -16.00 -0.29
C LYS A 29 -9.43 -15.12 -0.35
N PHE A 30 -8.40 -15.56 0.36
CA PHE A 30 -7.08 -14.95 0.26
C PHE A 30 -6.54 -15.08 -1.17
N GLY A 31 -6.17 -13.95 -1.78
CA GLY A 31 -5.53 -13.88 -3.09
C GLY A 31 -4.51 -12.76 -3.13
N LYS A 32 -3.22 -13.07 -3.12
CA LYS A 32 -2.17 -12.06 -3.32
C LYS A 32 -2.15 -11.65 -4.80
N ILE A 33 -2.25 -10.35 -5.07
CA ILE A 33 -2.27 -9.78 -6.42
C ILE A 33 -0.86 -9.40 -6.85
N ALA A 34 -0.19 -8.54 -6.06
CA ALA A 34 1.14 -8.05 -6.38
C ALA A 34 1.96 -7.74 -5.12
N SER A 35 3.26 -7.54 -5.31
CA SER A 35 4.13 -6.97 -4.29
C SER A 35 5.23 -6.12 -4.91
N LEU A 36 5.55 -5.01 -4.26
CA LEU A 36 6.58 -4.06 -4.64
C LEU A 36 7.48 -3.77 -3.44
N ASP A 37 8.76 -3.54 -3.70
CA ASP A 37 9.72 -3.11 -2.68
C ASP A 37 10.04 -1.62 -2.88
N LEU A 38 9.74 -0.80 -1.88
CA LEU A 38 10.02 0.65 -1.89
C LEU A 38 11.52 0.95 -1.77
N LYS A 39 12.36 -0.04 -1.46
CA LYS A 39 13.79 0.08 -1.18
C LYS A 39 14.11 1.02 -0.03
N GLU A 40 13.12 1.28 0.83
CA GLU A 40 13.17 2.19 1.97
C GLU A 40 12.16 1.76 3.03
N ARG A 41 12.45 2.03 4.30
CA ARG A 41 11.53 1.73 5.39
C ARG A 41 10.27 2.59 5.32
N SER A 42 9.17 2.06 5.84
CA SER A 42 7.89 2.76 5.99
C SER A 42 7.21 2.32 7.28
N LEU A 43 6.93 3.28 8.16
CA LEU A 43 6.24 3.05 9.44
C LEU A 43 4.85 3.69 9.47
N ALA A 44 4.43 4.31 8.37
CA ALA A 44 3.16 4.99 8.26
C ALA A 44 2.14 4.14 7.50
N SER A 45 0.86 4.33 7.82
CA SER A 45 -0.25 3.79 7.04
C SER A 45 -0.29 4.43 5.64
N PRO A 46 -0.55 3.65 4.59
CA PRO A 46 -0.84 4.20 3.26
C PRO A 46 -2.14 5.01 3.29
N ALA A 47 -2.30 5.96 2.38
CA ALA A 47 -3.51 6.78 2.26
C ALA A 47 -3.93 6.96 0.81
N VAL A 48 -5.24 7.09 0.56
CA VAL A 48 -5.78 7.41 -0.77
C VAL A 48 -6.60 8.68 -0.70
N ALA A 49 -6.33 9.61 -1.61
CA ALA A 49 -7.12 10.83 -1.77
C ALA A 49 -7.06 11.31 -3.23
N ASN A 50 -8.19 11.80 -3.76
CA ASN A 50 -8.29 12.37 -5.11
C ASN A 50 -7.75 11.46 -6.23
N GLY A 51 -7.91 10.14 -6.11
CA GLY A 51 -7.41 9.18 -7.10
C GLY A 51 -5.90 8.91 -7.03
N TRP A 52 -5.23 9.30 -5.94
CA TRP A 52 -3.81 9.04 -5.71
C TRP A 52 -3.60 8.19 -4.47
N LEU A 53 -2.67 7.24 -4.57
CA LEU A 53 -2.11 6.51 -3.45
C LEU A 53 -0.87 7.24 -2.93
N TYR A 54 -0.82 7.48 -1.63
CA TYR A 54 0.28 8.10 -0.92
C TYR A 54 0.93 7.12 0.06
N ILE A 55 2.26 7.05 0.04
CA ILE A 55 3.03 6.27 1.02
C ILE A 55 4.17 7.15 1.54
N ARG A 56 4.25 7.28 2.87
CA ARG A 56 5.35 7.95 3.56
C ARG A 56 6.48 6.96 3.81
N THR A 57 7.62 7.17 3.15
CA THR A 57 8.86 6.44 3.41
C THR A 57 9.77 7.23 4.35
N GLU A 58 10.86 6.60 4.78
CA GLU A 58 11.91 7.24 5.57
C GLU A 58 12.45 8.53 4.92
N LYS A 59 12.54 8.57 3.58
CA LYS A 59 13.13 9.71 2.85
C LYS A 59 12.12 10.71 2.31
N GLY A 60 10.82 10.39 2.26
CA GLY A 60 9.87 11.30 1.64
C GLY A 60 8.46 10.76 1.52
N LEU A 61 7.57 11.56 0.91
CA LEU A 61 6.24 11.14 0.52
C LEU A 61 6.25 10.76 -0.97
N ARG A 62 5.79 9.55 -1.28
CA ARG A 62 5.65 9.05 -2.65
C ARG A 62 4.17 9.00 -3.03
N ALA A 63 3.87 9.28 -4.29
CA ALA A 63 2.51 9.29 -4.81
C ALA A 63 2.42 8.54 -6.14
N TRP A 64 1.36 7.73 -6.30
CA TRP A 64 1.04 7.03 -7.54
C TRP A 64 -0.41 7.29 -7.93
N LYS A 65 -0.64 7.61 -9.20
CA LYS A 65 -1.99 7.79 -9.72
C LYS A 65 -2.65 6.42 -9.84
N LEU A 66 -3.84 6.29 -9.27
CA LEU A 66 -4.63 5.08 -9.43
C LEU A 66 -5.25 5.06 -10.83
N PRO A 67 -5.38 3.87 -11.45
CA PRO A 67 -6.15 3.74 -12.67
C PRO A 67 -7.59 4.18 -12.42
N SER A 68 -8.16 4.87 -13.42
CA SER A 68 -9.56 5.31 -13.48
C SER A 68 -10.50 4.16 -13.79
#